data_AF-A0A2E7MMH6-F1
#
_entry.id   AF-A0A2E7MMH6-F1
#
_cell.length_a   1.000
_cell.length_b   1.000
_cell.length_c   1.000
_cell.angle_alpha   90.00
_cell.angle_beta   90.00
_cell.angle_gamma   90.00
#
_symmetry.space_group_name_H-M   'P 1'
#
loop_
_entity.id
_entity.type
_entity.pdbx_description
1 polymer ?
#
loop_
_entity_poly.entity_id
_entity_poly.type
_entity_poly.pdbx_seq_one_letter_code
_entity_poly.pdbx_strand_id
1 'polypeptide(L)' 'SKTSVVNEYQQTWDHDNLYLVGCGSMPTISTSNPTLTLAALSCKTAEYILRQLA' A
#
# COMPACT_ATOMS: atom_id res chain seq x y z
N SER A 1 10.52 -7.11 0.52
CA SER A 1 11.64 -7.44 -0.39
C SER A 1 12.10 -6.16 -1.04
N LYS A 2 13.41 -5.91 -1.23
CA LYS A 2 13.91 -4.72 -1.98
C LYS A 2 13.66 -4.80 -3.50
N THR A 3 13.00 -5.85 -3.97
CA THR A 3 12.55 -6.00 -5.36
C THR A 3 11.19 -5.35 -5.62
N SER A 4 10.51 -4.81 -4.61
CA SER A 4 9.26 -4.04 -4.76
C SER A 4 9.54 -2.54 -4.67
N VAL A 5 8.66 -1.72 -5.24
CA VAL A 5 8.75 -0.25 -5.17
C VAL A 5 8.22 0.33 -3.85
N VAL A 6 7.42 -0.46 -3.13
CA VAL A 6 6.85 -0.09 -1.81
C VAL A 6 6.99 -1.21 -0.79
N ASN A 7 6.86 -0.86 0.49
CA ASN A 7 6.71 -1.80 1.59
C ASN A 7 5.25 -2.29 1.75
N GLU A 8 4.99 -3.08 2.78
CA GLU A 8 3.67 -3.66 3.05
C GLU A 8 2.57 -2.65 3.45
N TYR A 9 2.96 -1.42 3.79
CA TYR A 9 2.09 -0.30 4.11
C TYR A 9 1.96 0.67 2.93
N GLN A 10 2.32 0.23 1.72
CA GLN A 10 2.25 1.04 0.51
C GLN A 10 3.17 2.28 0.55
N GLN A 11 4.14 2.31 1.45
CA GLN A 11 5.11 3.40 1.59
C GLN A 11 6.31 3.13 0.68
N THR A 12 6.83 4.18 0.05
CA THR A 12 8.04 4.06 -0.78
C THR A 12 9.27 3.81 0.08
N TRP A 13 10.29 3.16 -0.50
CA TRP A 13 11.56 2.97 0.18
C TRP A 13 12.43 4.23 0.20
N ASP A 14 12.21 5.15 -0.74
CA ASP A 14 13.04 6.33 -0.93
C ASP A 14 12.58 7.53 -0.10
N HIS A 15 11.30 7.59 0.25
CA HIS A 15 10.69 8.70 0.97
C HIS A 15 9.69 8.22 2.03
N ASP A 16 9.93 8.61 3.29
CA ASP A 16 9.13 8.19 4.43
C ASP A 16 7.70 8.78 4.44
N ASN A 17 7.47 9.89 3.73
CA ASN A 17 6.18 10.57 3.65
C ASN A 17 5.44 10.33 2.32
N LEU A 18 5.92 9.42 1.47
CA LEU A 18 5.31 9.11 0.18
C LEU A 18 4.69 7.71 0.17
N TYR A 19 3.42 7.64 -0.21
CA TYR A 19 2.64 6.40 -0.26
C TYR A 19 2.03 6.21 -1.65
N LEU A 20 2.13 5.00 -2.19
CA LEU A 20 1.60 4.59 -3.49
C LEU A 20 0.47 3.57 -3.27
N VAL A 21 -0.75 4.06 -3.09
CA VAL A 21 -1.93 3.23 -2.84
C VAL A 21 -2.70 3.03 -4.15
N GLY A 22 -2.71 1.79 -4.66
CA GLY A 22 -3.41 1.47 -5.90
C GLY A 22 -3.36 -0.02 -6.24
N CYS A 23 -4.07 -0.44 -7.29
CA CYS A 23 -3.97 -1.82 -7.76
C CYS A 23 -2.58 -2.15 -8.33
N GLY A 24 -1.82 -1.15 -8.77
CA GLY A 24 -0.47 -1.31 -9.35
C GLY A 24 0.60 -1.77 -8.33
N SER A 25 0.34 -1.63 -7.03
CA SER A 25 1.23 -2.13 -5.98
C SER A 25 0.89 -3.57 -5.55
N MET A 26 -0.17 -4.17 -6.11
CA MET A 26 -0.50 -5.58 -5.85
C MET A 26 0.47 -6.47 -6.63
N PRO A 27 1.28 -7.31 -5.95
CA PRO A 27 2.26 -8.18 -6.62
C PRO A 27 1.60 -9.36 -7.36
N THR A 28 0.33 -9.64 -7.08
CA THR A 28 -0.45 -10.72 -7.69
C THR A 28 -1.74 -10.19 -8.28
N ILE A 29 -2.14 -10.75 -9.42
CA ILE A 29 -3.44 -10.47 -10.03
C ILE A 29 -4.52 -11.31 -9.34
N SER A 30 -5.65 -10.70 -9.02
CA SER A 30 -6.84 -11.42 -8.54
C SER A 30 -7.75 -11.72 -9.73
N THR A 31 -8.37 -12.90 -9.77
CA THR A 31 -9.42 -13.25 -10.75
C THR A 31 -10.70 -12.44 -10.52
N SER A 32 -10.86 -11.87 -9.31
CA SER A 32 -11.98 -11.01 -8.94
C SER A 32 -11.57 -9.53 -8.95
N ASN A 33 -12.56 -8.64 -9.00
CA ASN A 33 -12.34 -7.20 -9.12
C ASN A 33 -11.49 -6.68 -7.94
N PRO A 34 -10.36 -5.98 -8.19
CA PRO A 34 -9.41 -5.62 -7.14
C PRO A 34 -9.91 -4.50 -6.22
N THR A 35 -11.05 -3.87 -6.51
CA THR A 35 -11.55 -2.69 -5.81
C THR A 35 -11.75 -2.92 -4.31
N LEU A 36 -12.29 -4.08 -3.89
CA LEU A 36 -12.52 -4.35 -2.47
C LEU A 36 -11.19 -4.57 -1.72
N THR A 37 -10.26 -5.30 -2.35
CA THR A 37 -8.92 -5.51 -1.80
C THR A 37 -8.15 -4.19 -1.72
N LEU A 38 -8.29 -3.32 -2.73
CA LEU A 38 -7.72 -1.98 -2.72
C LEU A 38 -8.27 -1.15 -1.56
N ALA A 39 -9.60 -1.12 -1.37
CA ALA A 39 -10.21 -0.40 -0.25
C ALA A 39 -9.66 -0.89 1.11
N ALA A 40 -9.51 -2.20 1.29
CA ALA A 40 -8.93 -2.77 2.50
C ALA A 40 -7.47 -2.35 2.71
N LEU A 41 -6.65 -2.37 1.65
CA LEU A 41 -5.25 -1.90 1.71
C LEU A 41 -5.15 -0.39 1.98
N SER A 42 -6.06 0.41 1.43
CA SER A 42 -6.15 1.84 1.70
C SER A 42 -6.43 2.12 3.17
N CYS A 43 -7.39 1.41 3.78
CA CYS A 43 -7.68 1.53 5.21
C CYS A 43 -6.47 1.11 6.06
N LYS A 44 -5.83 -0.03 5.75
CA LYS A 44 -4.59 -0.48 6.43
C LYS A 44 -3.50 0.59 6.37
N THR A 45 -3.33 1.22 5.20
CA THR A 45 -2.32 2.27 4.99
C THR A 45 -2.64 3.54 5.77
N ALA A 46 -3.92 3.96 5.78
CA ALA A 46 -4.37 5.11 6.53
C ALA A 46 -4.14 4.93 8.04
N GLU A 47 -4.43 3.74 8.59
CA GLU A 47 -4.13 3.43 10.00
C GLU A 47 -2.64 3.51 10.30
N TYR A 48 -1.78 3.05 9.38
CA TYR A 48 -0.34 3.17 9.54
C TYR A 48 0.12 4.63 9.55
N ILE A 49 -0.38 5.45 8.61
CA ILE A 49 -0.08 6.89 8.54
C ILE A 49 -0.48 7.59 9.84
N LEU A 50 -1.69 7.29 10.35
CA LEU A 50 -2.16 7.86 11.62
C LEU A 50 -1.24 7.50 12.80
N ARG A 51 -0.69 6.29 12.83
CA ARG A 51 0.28 5.87 13.86
C ARG A 51 1.66 6.50 13.69
N GLN A 52 2.05 6.90 12.48
CA GLN A 52 3.34 7.58 12.23
C GLN A 52 3.28 9.08 12.54
N LEU A 53 2.08 9.67 12.52
CA LEU A 53 1.85 11.09 12.81
C LEU A 53 1.60 11.38 14.31
N ALA A 54 1.32 10.34 15.11
CA ALA A 54 1.14 10.42 16.55
C ALA A 54 2.48 10.31 17.28
#